data_AF-A0AAW1M7F8-F1
#
_entry.id   AF-A0AAW1M7F8-F1
#
_cell.length_a   1.000
_cell.length_b   1.000
_cell.length_c   1.000
_cell.angle_alpha   90.00
_cell.angle_beta   90.00
_cell.angle_gamma   90.00
#
_symmetry.space_group_name_H-M   'P 1'
#
loop_
_entity.id
_entity.type
_entity.pdbx_description
1 polymer ?
#
loop_
_entity_poly.entity_id
_entity_poly.type
_entity_poly.pdbx_seq_one_letter_code
_entity_poly.pdbx_strand_id
1 'polypeptide(L)'
;MEDATKINNGAQTLRVSVKWQKKTFPVEIDATQSPFVFKCQLYDLTGVPPERQKIMVKGGLLKDDAEWATLGVKEGQKLMMMGTADEIVKAPEKGPVFVEDLPEEEQVANLGYSAGLFNLGNTCYMNSTIQCLRSVPELKSALLEYSQSGRSNDLDQTSHLLTVATKDLFSELDKNAKPVAPMQFWMVLRKKFPQFGQLHNGSFMQQDAEECWTQLLYTLSQSLRSSNAGENLSAVKALFGVDLASRVYCQESGEESTEVESTFALKCHISQEVNHLHEGLKHALKSELEKNSPTLGRSAVYVKESRINGLPRYPALFHGVLVSTQLFL
;
A
#
# COMPACT_ATOMS: atom_id res chain seq x y z
N MET A 1 -5.11 76.52 -1.50
CA MET A 1 -3.70 76.15 -1.28
C MET A 1 -3.65 75.52 0.09
N GLU A 2 -3.46 74.20 0.08
CA GLU A 2 -3.65 73.18 1.13
C GLU A 2 -3.28 73.67 2.54
N ASP A 3 -4.22 73.74 3.50
CA ASP A 3 -4.65 72.66 4.43
C ASP A 3 -3.46 71.83 4.98
N ALA A 4 -3.17 71.73 6.29
CA ALA A 4 -4.07 71.69 7.43
C ALA A 4 -3.48 72.26 8.72
N THR A 5 -4.42 72.67 9.56
CA THR A 5 -4.33 73.35 10.85
C THR A 5 -4.11 72.35 12.00
N LYS A 6 -3.28 72.74 13.00
CA LYS A 6 -3.24 72.34 14.44
C LYS A 6 -3.37 70.85 14.80
N ILE A 7 -2.44 70.31 15.61
CA ILE A 7 -2.65 69.99 17.05
C ILE A 7 -1.29 69.98 17.76
N ASN A 8 -1.12 70.90 18.71
CA ASN A 8 -0.07 70.85 19.72
C ASN A 8 -0.56 69.85 20.78
N ASN A 9 -0.01 68.64 20.80
CA ASN A 9 -0.23 67.65 21.87
C ASN A 9 1.12 67.00 22.20
N GLY A 10 1.53 67.12 23.46
CA GLY A 10 2.91 66.97 23.91
C GLY A 10 3.45 65.54 23.88
N ALA A 11 4.34 65.26 22.94
CA ALA A 11 5.25 64.12 22.99
C ALA A 11 6.54 64.56 23.70
N GLN A 12 6.67 64.21 24.98
CA GLN A 12 7.87 64.51 25.76
C GLN A 12 8.89 63.38 25.53
N THR A 13 9.55 63.41 24.37
CA THR A 13 10.59 62.43 23.99
C THR A 13 11.94 62.79 24.61
N LEU A 14 12.55 61.86 25.34
CA LEU A 14 13.82 62.02 26.04
C LEU A 14 14.89 61.09 25.43
N ARG A 15 16.00 61.63 24.94
CA ARG A 15 17.12 60.82 24.46
C ARG A 15 17.93 60.24 25.61
N VAL A 16 18.11 58.92 25.67
CA VAL A 16 18.92 58.24 26.68
C VAL A 16 19.91 57.27 26.04
N SER A 17 20.88 56.80 26.81
CA SER A 17 21.82 55.77 26.37
C SER A 17 21.73 54.55 27.27
N VAL A 18 21.34 53.40 26.72
CA VAL A 18 21.24 52.15 27.47
C VAL A 18 22.51 51.34 27.26
N LYS A 19 23.21 51.03 28.34
CA LYS A 19 24.38 50.15 28.33
C LYS A 19 23.96 48.74 28.72
N TRP A 20 24.19 47.79 27.82
CA TRP A 20 24.01 46.36 28.05
C TRP A 20 25.32 45.64 27.74
N GLN A 21 25.83 44.88 28.71
CA GLN A 21 27.17 44.28 28.69
C GLN A 21 28.28 45.31 28.35
N LYS A 22 28.93 45.16 27.18
CA LYS A 22 29.99 46.06 26.68
C LYS A 22 29.50 47.07 25.62
N LYS A 23 28.24 46.99 25.17
CA LYS A 23 27.68 47.87 24.12
C LYS A 23 26.77 48.94 24.72
N THR A 24 26.79 50.14 24.13
CA THR A 24 25.93 51.26 24.50
C THR A 24 25.03 51.61 23.32
N PHE A 25 23.73 51.64 23.55
CA PHE A 25 22.70 51.88 22.54
C PHE A 25 22.02 53.23 22.83
N PRO A 26 22.06 54.20 21.89
CA PRO A 26 21.25 55.41 22.00
C PRO A 26 19.78 55.08 21.70
N VAL A 27 18.87 55.39 22.62
CA VAL A 27 17.43 55.08 22.49
C VAL A 27 16.62 56.29 22.94
N GLU A 28 15.49 56.54 22.31
CA GLU A 28 14.57 57.62 22.67
C GLU A 28 13.43 57.06 23.53
N ILE A 29 13.20 57.65 24.71
CA ILE A 29 12.06 57.33 25.57
C ILE A 29 10.94 58.30 25.24
N ASP A 30 9.78 57.80 24.83
CA ASP A 30 8.56 58.59 24.76
C ASP A 30 7.83 58.54 26.12
N ALA A 31 7.82 59.65 26.86
CA ALA A 31 7.18 59.70 28.18
C ALA A 31 5.64 59.64 28.13
N THR A 32 5.04 59.66 26.93
CA THR A 32 3.60 59.44 26.74
C THR A 32 3.22 57.95 26.65
N GLN A 33 4.21 57.06 26.47
CA GLN A 33 4.00 55.63 26.30
C GLN A 33 4.43 54.85 27.55
N SER A 34 3.89 53.64 27.73
CA SER A 34 4.23 52.81 28.88
C SER A 34 5.69 52.33 28.84
N PRO A 35 6.34 52.12 30.01
CA PRO A 35 7.68 51.54 30.11
C PRO A 35 7.88 50.21 29.37
N PHE A 36 6.80 49.47 29.16
CA PHE A 36 6.80 48.24 28.37
C PHE A 36 7.23 48.46 26.90
N VAL A 37 6.80 49.55 26.26
CA VAL A 37 7.16 49.82 24.85
C VAL A 37 8.67 50.06 24.71
N PHE A 38 9.26 50.75 25.69
CA PHE A 38 10.70 50.95 25.77
C PHE A 38 11.46 49.61 25.93
N LYS A 39 10.92 48.65 26.69
CA LYS A 39 11.49 47.30 26.80
C LYS A 39 11.39 46.53 25.48
N CYS A 40 10.29 46.65 24.73
CA CYS A 40 10.17 46.04 23.40
C CYS A 40 11.20 46.62 22.41
N GLN A 41 11.40 47.93 22.41
CA GLN A 41 12.43 48.55 21.57
C GLN A 41 13.84 48.07 21.92
N LEU A 42 14.11 47.82 23.21
CA LEU A 42 15.35 47.20 23.65
C LEU A 42 15.46 45.72 23.27
N TYR A 43 14.35 44.99 23.18
CA TYR A 43 14.35 43.60 22.68
C TYR A 43 14.81 43.55 21.23
N ASP A 44 14.31 44.44 20.37
CA ASP A 44 14.73 44.49 18.96
C ASP A 44 16.24 44.78 18.81
N LEU A 45 16.81 45.57 19.73
CA LEU A 45 18.22 45.94 19.69
C LEU A 45 19.16 44.93 20.39
N THR A 46 18.68 44.19 21.39
CA THR A 46 19.52 43.35 22.27
C THR A 46 19.19 41.86 22.22
N GLY A 47 18.02 41.48 21.70
CA GLY A 47 17.51 40.11 21.71
C GLY A 47 17.10 39.60 23.11
N VAL A 48 17.07 40.47 24.13
CA VAL A 48 16.68 40.12 25.51
C VAL A 48 15.17 40.33 25.69
N PRO A 49 14.36 39.29 25.96
CA PRO A 49 12.91 39.45 26.09
C PRO A 49 12.52 40.47 27.18
N PRO A 50 11.49 41.32 26.97
CA PRO A 50 11.06 42.38 27.91
C PRO A 50 10.94 41.93 29.38
N GLU A 51 10.46 40.71 29.61
CA GLU A 51 10.28 40.13 30.95
C GLU A 51 11.61 39.86 31.69
N ARG A 52 12.69 39.63 30.95
CA ARG A 52 14.03 39.35 31.48
C ARG A 52 14.94 40.58 31.49
N GLN A 53 14.42 41.74 31.07
CA GLN A 53 15.16 43.00 31.10
C GLN A 53 15.03 43.67 32.47
N LYS A 54 16.14 43.67 33.22
CA LYS A 54 16.29 44.47 34.44
C LYS A 54 16.99 45.77 34.10
N ILE A 55 16.21 46.85 33.95
CA ILE A 55 16.71 48.19 33.65
C ILE A 55 16.82 48.98 34.95
N MET A 56 18.02 49.42 35.29
CA MET A 56 18.30 50.22 36.47
C MET A 56 18.26 51.72 36.12
N VAL A 57 17.39 52.46 36.80
CA VAL A 57 17.32 53.93 36.75
C VAL A 57 17.81 54.51 38.08
N LYS A 58 18.25 55.78 38.11
CA LYS A 58 18.71 56.46 39.34
C LYS A 58 17.51 56.71 40.27
N GLY A 59 17.10 55.69 41.01
CA GLY A 59 15.94 55.71 41.90
C GLY A 59 15.23 54.36 42.05
N GLY A 60 15.57 53.34 41.25
CA GLY A 60 14.98 52.01 41.37
C GLY A 60 15.08 51.17 40.11
N LEU A 61 14.36 50.04 40.11
CA LEU A 61 14.22 49.17 38.95
C LEU A 61 12.97 49.57 38.15
N LEU A 62 13.09 49.68 36.83
CA LEU A 62 11.96 50.01 35.96
C LEU A 62 10.97 48.83 35.93
N LYS A 63 9.84 49.00 36.63
CA LYS A 63 8.69 48.08 36.56
C LYS A 63 7.79 48.46 35.40
N ASP A 64 7.01 47.50 34.90
CA ASP A 64 6.19 47.67 33.70
C ASP A 64 5.08 48.72 33.87
N ASP A 65 4.63 48.96 35.11
CA ASP A 65 3.55 49.89 35.47
C ASP A 65 4.04 51.23 36.05
N ALA A 66 5.33 51.56 35.93
CA ALA A 66 5.90 52.77 36.54
C ALA A 66 5.67 54.04 35.70
N GLU A 67 5.30 55.16 36.33
CA GLU A 67 5.18 56.45 35.64
C GLU A 67 6.55 57.13 35.47
N TRP A 68 6.90 57.51 34.24
CA TRP A 68 8.17 58.18 33.92
C TRP A 68 8.45 59.43 34.76
N ALA A 69 7.41 60.17 35.17
CA ALA A 69 7.50 61.36 36.01
C ALA A 69 8.09 61.08 37.41
N THR A 70 7.81 59.90 37.97
CA THR A 70 8.32 59.49 39.29
C THR A 70 9.77 58.99 39.26
N LEU A 71 10.26 58.58 38.08
CA LEU A 71 11.59 58.00 37.90
C LEU A 71 12.67 59.04 37.58
N GLY A 72 12.29 60.30 37.35
CA GLY A 72 13.22 61.43 37.25
C GLY A 72 14.28 61.30 36.16
N VAL A 73 13.96 60.62 35.06
CA VAL A 73 14.92 60.37 33.96
C VAL A 73 15.22 61.67 33.23
N LYS A 74 16.50 62.02 33.12
CA LYS A 74 16.95 63.24 32.42
C LYS A 74 17.44 62.93 31.00
N GLU A 75 17.33 63.92 30.12
CA GLU A 75 17.89 63.84 28.77
C GLU A 75 19.42 63.63 28.82
N GLY A 76 19.92 62.68 28.03
CA GLY A 76 21.32 62.23 28.00
C GLY A 76 21.71 61.23 29.09
N GLN A 77 20.77 60.76 29.91
CA GLN A 77 21.09 59.84 31.00
C GLN A 77 21.52 58.45 30.48
N LYS A 78 22.57 57.90 31.12
CA LYS A 78 23.01 56.52 30.89
C LYS A 78 22.25 55.56 31.81
N LEU A 79 21.51 54.62 31.22
CA LEU A 79 20.79 53.55 31.91
C LEU A 79 21.56 52.24 31.77
N MET A 80 21.51 51.39 32.80
CA MET A 80 22.15 50.07 32.78
C MET A 80 21.07 49.00 32.63
N MET A 81 21.22 48.16 31.62
CA MET A 81 20.34 47.02 31.36
C MET A 81 21.08 45.72 31.67
N MET A 82 20.43 44.82 32.37
CA MET A 82 20.89 43.45 32.61
C MET A 82 19.81 42.47 32.15
N GLY A 83 20.21 41.44 31.41
CA GLY A 83 19.34 40.38 30.94
C GLY A 83 20.08 39.49 29.96
N THR A 84 19.64 38.23 29.89
CA THR A 84 20.23 37.22 29.00
C THR A 84 19.39 37.17 27.73
N ALA A 85 20.02 37.30 26.57
CA ALA A 85 19.33 37.12 25.29
C ALA A 85 18.91 35.66 25.15
N ASP A 86 17.73 35.40 24.57
CA ASP A 86 17.31 34.02 24.32
C ASP A 86 18.28 33.33 23.36
N GLU A 87 18.58 32.06 23.61
CA GLU A 87 19.36 31.25 22.69
C GLU A 87 18.60 31.14 21.36
N ILE A 88 19.24 31.59 20.27
CA ILE A 88 18.75 31.43 18.91
C ILE A 88 18.50 29.93 18.70
N VAL A 89 17.28 29.56 18.29
CA VAL A 89 16.92 28.20 17.91
C VAL A 89 17.99 27.66 16.96
N LYS A 90 18.79 26.69 17.44
CA LYS A 90 19.77 26.02 16.60
C LYS A 90 19.02 25.38 15.43
N ALA A 91 19.42 25.73 14.21
CA ALA A 91 18.96 25.04 13.02
C ALA A 91 19.18 23.51 13.20
N PRO A 92 18.26 22.65 12.70
CA PRO A 92 18.43 21.21 12.82
C PRO A 92 19.81 20.81 12.28
N GLU A 93 20.62 20.16 13.11
CA GLU A 93 22.00 19.76 12.77
C GLU A 93 22.04 18.70 11.64
N LYS A 94 20.89 18.13 11.26
CA LYS A 94 20.76 17.19 10.17
C LYS A 94 20.05 17.88 9.01
N GLY A 95 20.76 18.10 7.90
CA GLY A 95 20.17 18.50 6.63
C GLY A 95 19.12 17.48 6.15
N PRO A 96 18.32 17.81 5.12
CA PRO A 96 17.35 16.87 4.57
C PRO A 96 18.06 15.60 4.11
N VAL A 97 17.76 14.48 4.76
CA VAL A 97 18.23 13.16 4.36
C VAL A 97 17.39 12.74 3.17
N PHE A 98 18.03 12.54 2.02
CA PHE A 98 17.37 12.03 0.81
C PHE A 98 17.09 10.54 0.99
N VAL A 99 16.01 10.06 0.38
CA VAL A 99 15.59 8.65 0.50
C VAL A 99 16.69 7.72 -0.04
N GLU A 100 17.44 8.18 -1.03
CA GLU A 100 18.58 7.52 -1.65
C GLU A 100 19.78 7.32 -0.71
N ASP A 101 19.87 8.08 0.37
CA ASP A 101 20.95 8.00 1.37
C ASP A 101 20.60 7.07 2.57
N LEU A 102 19.37 6.57 2.63
CA LEU A 102 18.96 5.58 3.63
C LEU A 102 19.54 4.21 3.28
N PRO A 103 19.80 3.32 4.26
CA PRO A 103 20.10 1.92 3.94
C PRO A 103 18.97 1.31 3.10
N GLU A 104 19.29 0.45 2.12
CA GLU A 104 18.31 -0.16 1.19
C GLU A 104 17.07 -0.71 1.91
N GLU A 105 17.22 -1.25 3.12
CA GLU A 105 16.12 -1.77 3.95
C GLU A 105 15.07 -0.71 4.31
N GLU A 106 15.50 0.53 4.59
CA GLU A 106 14.62 1.66 4.88
C GLU A 106 14.09 2.33 3.60
N GLN A 107 14.84 2.23 2.49
CA GLN A 107 14.35 2.66 1.17
C GLN A 107 13.18 1.79 0.70
N VAL A 108 13.31 0.47 0.82
CA VAL A 108 12.29 -0.52 0.43
C VAL A 108 11.03 -0.37 1.29
N ALA A 109 11.20 -0.13 2.59
CA ALA A 109 10.08 0.14 3.50
C ALA A 109 9.32 1.44 3.16
N ASN A 110 10.03 2.50 2.74
CA ASN A 110 9.43 3.78 2.35
C ASN A 110 8.80 3.77 0.96
N LEU A 111 9.22 2.87 0.06
CA LEU A 111 8.70 2.73 -1.30
C LEU A 111 7.53 1.73 -1.41
N GLY A 112 7.17 1.04 -0.32
CA GLY A 112 6.07 0.08 -0.30
C GLY A 112 6.30 -1.19 -1.13
N TYR A 113 7.56 -1.49 -1.48
CA TYR A 113 7.89 -2.71 -2.22
C TYR A 113 7.79 -3.92 -1.29
N SER A 114 6.97 -4.89 -1.68
CA SER A 114 6.90 -6.18 -0.98
C SER A 114 8.08 -7.08 -1.35
N ALA A 115 8.48 -7.95 -0.42
CA ALA A 115 9.49 -8.97 -0.69
C ALA A 115 9.19 -9.78 -1.96
N GLY A 116 10.24 -10.04 -2.73
CA GLY A 116 10.20 -10.98 -3.86
C GLY A 116 10.35 -12.44 -3.42
N LEU A 117 10.34 -13.36 -4.39
CA LEU A 117 10.59 -14.78 -4.16
C LEU A 117 11.86 -15.23 -4.86
N PHE A 118 12.70 -15.99 -4.16
CA PHE A 118 13.86 -16.65 -4.78
C PHE A 118 13.39 -17.73 -5.77
N ASN A 119 14.07 -17.81 -6.91
CA ASN A 119 13.85 -18.89 -7.87
C ASN A 119 14.64 -20.13 -7.44
N LEU A 120 13.95 -21.26 -7.25
CA LEU A 120 14.51 -22.54 -6.81
C LEU A 120 14.77 -23.50 -8.00
N GLY A 121 15.05 -22.93 -9.18
CA GLY A 121 15.27 -23.67 -10.43
C GLY A 121 13.97 -23.86 -11.21
N ASN A 122 13.78 -23.10 -12.29
CA ASN A 122 12.59 -23.14 -13.15
C ASN A 122 11.24 -22.96 -12.41
N THR A 123 11.24 -22.32 -11.24
CA THR A 123 10.05 -22.10 -10.40
C THR A 123 9.41 -20.72 -10.59
N CYS A 124 9.78 -19.99 -11.64
CA CYS A 124 9.24 -18.65 -11.91
C CYS A 124 7.71 -18.66 -12.12
N TYR A 125 7.16 -19.72 -12.71
CA TYR A 125 5.71 -19.93 -12.88
C TYR A 125 4.96 -19.98 -11.55
N MET A 126 5.58 -20.57 -10.53
CA MET A 126 5.03 -20.67 -9.18
C MET A 126 5.16 -19.32 -8.46
N ASN A 127 6.32 -18.68 -8.58
CA ASN A 127 6.58 -17.39 -7.94
C ASN A 127 5.61 -16.31 -8.44
N SER A 128 5.36 -16.24 -9.75
CA SER A 128 4.38 -15.32 -10.33
C SER A 128 2.95 -15.63 -9.86
N THR A 129 2.54 -16.90 -9.88
CA THR A 129 1.23 -17.35 -9.38
C THR A 129 0.99 -16.91 -7.93
N ILE A 130 1.97 -17.14 -7.05
CA ILE A 130 1.88 -16.77 -5.63
C ILE A 130 1.81 -15.27 -5.43
N GLN A 131 2.62 -14.49 -6.15
CA GLN A 131 2.58 -13.03 -6.04
C GLN A 131 1.26 -12.45 -6.56
N CYS A 132 0.70 -13.00 -7.64
CA CYS A 132 -0.63 -12.62 -8.13
C CYS A 132 -1.71 -12.90 -7.08
N LEU A 133 -1.73 -14.09 -6.47
CA LEU A 133 -2.72 -14.42 -5.43
C LEU A 133 -2.56 -13.59 -4.16
N ARG A 134 -1.32 -13.27 -3.77
CA ARG A 134 -1.01 -12.42 -2.61
C ARG A 134 -1.59 -11.01 -2.76
N SER A 135 -1.74 -10.52 -3.99
CA SER A 135 -2.31 -9.19 -4.25
C SER A 135 -3.78 -9.05 -3.83
N VAL A 136 -4.48 -10.16 -3.53
CA VAL A 136 -5.90 -10.18 -3.15
C VAL A 136 -6.06 -10.17 -1.63
N PRO A 137 -6.46 -9.04 -1.00
CA PRO A 137 -6.50 -8.91 0.47
C PRO A 137 -7.53 -9.83 1.14
N GLU A 138 -8.66 -10.07 0.47
CA GLU A 138 -9.72 -10.95 1.00
C GLU A 138 -9.25 -12.42 1.07
N LEU A 139 -8.47 -12.88 0.09
CA LEU A 139 -7.88 -14.22 0.11
C LEU A 139 -6.87 -14.35 1.26
N LYS A 140 -6.02 -13.33 1.45
CA LYS A 140 -5.08 -13.28 2.56
C LYS A 140 -5.80 -13.33 3.92
N SER A 141 -6.90 -12.59 4.06
CA SER A 141 -7.71 -12.58 5.28
C SER A 141 -8.30 -13.97 5.57
N ALA A 142 -8.88 -14.62 4.55
CA ALA A 142 -9.39 -15.99 4.68
C ALA A 142 -8.30 -17.00 5.06
N LEU A 143 -7.09 -16.86 4.52
CA LEU A 143 -5.94 -17.68 4.90
C LEU A 143 -5.50 -17.44 6.35
N LEU A 144 -5.54 -16.19 6.82
CA LEU A 144 -5.17 -15.85 8.20
C LEU A 144 -6.15 -16.45 9.23
N GLU A 145 -7.45 -16.46 8.90
CA GLU A 145 -8.50 -17.07 9.71
C GLU A 145 -8.45 -18.61 9.73
N TYR A 146 -7.81 -19.23 8.73
CA TYR A 146 -7.66 -20.68 8.68
C TYR A 146 -6.80 -21.21 9.84
N SER A 147 -7.40 -21.99 10.74
CA SER A 147 -6.71 -22.61 11.87
C SER A 147 -6.00 -23.91 11.50
N GLN A 148 -4.84 -24.17 12.11
CA GLN A 148 -4.12 -25.45 11.99
C GLN A 148 -4.92 -26.64 12.57
N SER A 149 -5.83 -26.38 13.52
CA SER A 149 -6.78 -27.37 14.03
C SER A 149 -8.04 -27.51 13.17
N GLY A 150 -8.23 -26.63 12.17
CA GLY A 150 -9.38 -26.57 11.28
C GLY A 150 -9.34 -27.58 10.12
N ARG A 151 -8.60 -28.69 10.28
CA ARG A 151 -8.66 -29.80 9.32
C ARG A 151 -10.07 -30.38 9.35
N SER A 152 -10.87 -30.07 8.33
CA SER A 152 -12.13 -30.79 8.09
C SER A 152 -11.83 -32.28 7.93
N ASN A 153 -12.70 -33.14 8.46
CA ASN A 153 -12.54 -34.60 8.36
C ASN A 153 -12.48 -35.07 6.90
N ASP A 154 -13.08 -34.32 5.98
CA ASP A 154 -13.14 -34.63 4.55
C ASP A 154 -11.92 -34.11 3.75
N LEU A 155 -11.04 -33.32 4.37
CA LEU A 155 -9.89 -32.72 3.69
C LEU A 155 -8.66 -33.63 3.80
N ASP A 156 -8.02 -33.90 2.66
CA ASP A 156 -6.78 -34.67 2.65
C ASP A 156 -5.62 -33.91 3.33
N GLN A 157 -4.67 -34.67 3.90
CA GLN A 157 -3.58 -34.07 4.69
C GLN A 157 -2.70 -33.15 3.84
N THR A 158 -2.49 -33.44 2.56
CA THR A 158 -1.61 -32.62 1.71
C THR A 158 -2.29 -31.31 1.29
N SER A 159 -3.62 -31.28 1.11
CA SER A 159 -4.41 -30.05 0.96
C SER A 159 -4.28 -29.13 2.16
N HIS A 160 -4.44 -29.69 3.37
CA HIS A 160 -4.30 -28.94 4.60
C HIS A 160 -2.90 -28.33 4.70
N LEU A 161 -1.86 -29.16 4.53
CA LEU A 161 -0.46 -28.71 4.58
C LEU A 161 -0.15 -27.65 3.52
N LEU A 162 -0.70 -27.78 2.29
CA LEU A 162 -0.47 -26.79 1.23
C LEU A 162 -1.13 -25.46 1.59
N THR A 163 -2.32 -25.50 2.19
CA THR A 163 -3.04 -24.30 2.64
C THR A 163 -2.28 -23.58 3.75
N VAL A 164 -1.78 -24.32 4.74
CA VAL A 164 -0.93 -23.77 5.81
C VAL A 164 0.37 -23.20 5.24
N ALA A 165 1.06 -23.92 4.35
CA ALA A 165 2.27 -23.41 3.71
C ALA A 165 2.03 -22.14 2.87
N THR A 166 0.86 -22.02 2.24
CA THR A 166 0.47 -20.81 1.51
C THR A 166 0.26 -19.63 2.46
N LYS A 167 -0.45 -19.85 3.57
CA LYS A 167 -0.67 -18.85 4.63
C LYS A 167 0.66 -18.35 5.21
N ASP A 168 1.55 -19.27 5.54
CA ASP A 168 2.85 -18.96 6.14
C ASP A 168 3.72 -18.18 5.15
N LEU A 169 3.74 -18.60 3.88
CA LEU A 169 4.49 -17.89 2.83
C LEU A 169 3.97 -16.46 2.60
N PHE A 170 2.65 -16.26 2.58
CA PHE A 170 2.09 -14.91 2.46
C PHE A 170 2.51 -14.03 3.63
N SER A 171 2.43 -14.58 4.85
CA SER A 171 2.85 -13.89 6.07
C SER A 171 4.34 -13.56 6.08
N GLU A 172 5.18 -14.44 5.53
CA GLU A 172 6.63 -14.23 5.40
C GLU A 172 6.95 -13.12 4.39
N LEU A 173 6.24 -13.09 3.26
CA LEU A 173 6.37 -12.04 2.23
C LEU A 173 5.84 -10.66 2.68
N ASP A 174 4.99 -10.61 3.71
CA ASP A 174 4.52 -9.35 4.28
C ASP A 174 5.45 -8.79 5.34
N LYS A 175 6.16 -9.66 6.06
CA LYS A 175 7.05 -9.26 7.17
C LYS A 175 8.46 -8.93 6.71
N ASN A 176 8.89 -9.49 5.59
CA ASN A 176 10.25 -9.32 5.08
C ASN A 176 10.28 -8.25 3.98
N ALA A 177 11.36 -7.47 3.97
CA ALA A 177 11.73 -6.62 2.84
C ALA A 177 12.63 -7.36 1.83
N LYS A 178 13.36 -8.38 2.29
CA LYS A 178 14.29 -9.18 1.47
C LYS A 178 13.55 -10.33 0.78
N PRO A 179 14.06 -10.82 -0.37
CA PRO A 179 13.46 -11.95 -1.05
C PRO A 179 13.36 -13.20 -0.15
N VAL A 180 12.24 -13.91 -0.25
CA VAL A 180 11.93 -15.10 0.55
C VAL A 180 12.10 -16.36 -0.29
N ALA A 181 12.67 -17.42 0.27
CA ALA A 181 12.81 -18.71 -0.41
C ALA A 181 11.59 -19.61 -0.09
N PRO A 182 10.71 -19.93 -1.05
CA PRO A 182 9.46 -20.65 -0.79
C PRO A 182 9.66 -22.17 -0.63
N MET A 183 10.69 -22.61 0.10
CA MET A 183 11.10 -24.01 0.20
C MET A 183 10.00 -24.92 0.76
N GLN A 184 9.36 -24.51 1.85
CA GLN A 184 8.31 -25.30 2.50
C GLN A 184 7.08 -25.44 1.59
N PHE A 185 6.63 -24.32 1.00
CA PHE A 185 5.53 -24.31 0.03
C PHE A 185 5.86 -25.23 -1.16
N TRP A 186 7.05 -25.08 -1.74
CA TRP A 186 7.50 -25.85 -2.89
C TRP A 186 7.51 -27.37 -2.63
N MET A 187 8.04 -27.78 -1.47
CA MET A 187 8.07 -29.19 -1.07
C MET A 187 6.66 -29.79 -0.95
N VAL A 188 5.72 -29.05 -0.35
CA VAL A 188 4.35 -29.52 -0.17
C VAL A 188 3.59 -29.52 -1.50
N LEU A 189 3.80 -28.50 -2.35
CA LEU A 189 3.19 -28.43 -3.68
C LEU A 189 3.55 -29.67 -4.51
N ARG A 190 4.83 -30.03 -4.57
CA ARG A 190 5.30 -31.23 -5.28
C ARG A 190 4.82 -32.54 -4.68
N LYS A 191 4.63 -32.57 -3.36
CA LYS A 191 4.08 -33.74 -2.68
C LYS A 191 2.61 -33.96 -3.04
N LYS A 192 1.84 -32.86 -3.19
CA LYS A 192 0.43 -32.92 -3.57
C LYS A 192 0.25 -33.16 -5.07
N PHE A 193 1.09 -32.53 -5.87
CA PHE A 193 1.03 -32.51 -7.33
C PHE A 193 2.41 -32.92 -7.89
N PRO A 194 2.66 -34.23 -8.04
CA PRO A 194 3.96 -34.76 -8.45
C PRO A 194 4.47 -34.26 -9.82
N GLN A 195 3.58 -33.77 -10.70
CA GLN A 195 3.98 -33.19 -11.98
C GLN A 195 4.92 -32.00 -11.81
N PHE A 196 4.76 -31.19 -10.75
CA PHE A 196 5.66 -30.08 -10.48
C PHE A 196 7.04 -30.54 -10.01
N GLY A 197 7.20 -31.82 -9.65
CA GLY A 197 8.46 -32.43 -9.25
C GLY A 197 9.23 -33.10 -10.38
N GLN A 198 8.76 -33.04 -11.63
CA GLN A 198 9.41 -33.69 -12.77
C GLN A 198 10.81 -33.13 -13.03
N LEU A 199 11.74 -34.02 -13.34
CA LEU A 199 13.14 -33.71 -13.62
C LEU A 199 13.45 -33.97 -15.09
N HIS A 200 14.20 -33.04 -15.69
CA HIS A 200 14.83 -33.21 -16.99
C HIS A 200 16.33 -32.97 -16.85
N ASN A 201 17.14 -33.94 -17.25
CA ASN A 201 18.61 -33.92 -17.10
C ASN A 201 19.07 -33.55 -15.68
N GLY A 202 18.40 -34.07 -14.65
CA GLY A 202 18.75 -33.83 -13.24
C GLY A 202 18.31 -32.47 -12.68
N SER A 203 17.64 -31.62 -13.47
CA SER A 203 17.09 -30.32 -13.04
C SER A 203 15.56 -30.32 -13.07
N PHE A 204 14.90 -29.54 -12.20
CA PHE A 204 13.44 -29.41 -12.24
C PHE A 204 12.97 -28.78 -13.54
N MET A 205 11.92 -29.35 -14.13
CA MET A 205 11.31 -28.80 -15.33
C MET A 205 10.48 -27.56 -15.00
N GLN A 206 10.45 -26.61 -15.93
CA GLN A 206 9.46 -25.54 -15.91
C GLN A 206 8.08 -26.15 -16.18
N GLN A 207 7.06 -25.61 -15.52
CA GLN A 207 5.69 -26.09 -15.61
C GLN A 207 4.75 -24.92 -15.94
N ASP A 208 3.49 -25.25 -16.24
CA ASP A 208 2.48 -24.27 -16.59
C ASP A 208 2.01 -23.48 -15.35
N ALA A 209 2.04 -22.14 -15.45
CA ALA A 209 1.53 -21.25 -14.43
C ALA A 209 0.00 -21.34 -14.28
N GLU A 210 -0.71 -21.61 -15.37
CA GLU A 210 -2.16 -21.80 -15.36
C GLU A 210 -2.55 -23.06 -14.58
N GLU A 211 -1.81 -24.15 -14.78
CA GLU A 211 -2.03 -25.38 -14.02
C GLU A 211 -1.74 -25.15 -12.54
N CYS A 212 -0.65 -24.46 -12.22
CA CYS A 212 -0.30 -24.08 -10.84
C CYS A 212 -1.41 -23.23 -10.19
N TRP A 213 -1.90 -22.19 -10.89
CA TRP A 213 -3.00 -21.34 -10.45
C TRP A 213 -4.27 -22.14 -10.16
N THR A 214 -4.70 -22.95 -11.11
CA THR A 214 -5.96 -23.70 -11.03
C THR A 214 -5.91 -24.74 -9.91
N GLN A 215 -4.82 -25.48 -9.78
CA GLN A 215 -4.65 -26.50 -8.74
C GLN A 215 -4.55 -25.89 -7.34
N LEU A 216 -3.86 -24.76 -7.22
CA LEU A 216 -3.76 -24.04 -5.95
C LEU A 216 -5.13 -23.49 -5.54
N LEU A 217 -5.85 -22.79 -6.43
CA LEU A 217 -7.19 -22.28 -6.11
C LEU A 217 -8.18 -23.41 -5.80
N TYR A 218 -8.15 -24.52 -6.54
CA TYR A 218 -8.99 -25.67 -6.23
C TYR A 218 -8.69 -26.21 -4.83
N THR A 219 -7.41 -26.37 -4.47
CA THR A 219 -7.01 -26.81 -3.13
C THR A 219 -7.48 -25.84 -2.05
N LEU A 220 -7.24 -24.53 -2.24
CA LEU A 220 -7.67 -23.50 -1.29
C LEU A 220 -9.20 -23.45 -1.17
N SER A 221 -9.93 -23.70 -2.25
CA SER A 221 -11.40 -23.74 -2.26
C SER A 221 -11.96 -24.90 -1.44
N GLN A 222 -11.24 -26.01 -1.34
CA GLN A 222 -11.62 -27.14 -0.49
C GLN A 222 -11.34 -26.85 0.98
N SER A 223 -10.22 -26.20 1.27
CA SER A 223 -9.79 -25.89 2.64
C SER A 223 -10.56 -24.72 3.25
N LEU A 224 -10.79 -23.65 2.49
CA LEU A 224 -11.40 -22.39 2.93
C LEU A 224 -12.93 -22.40 2.71
N ARG A 225 -13.59 -23.49 3.09
CA ARG A 225 -15.06 -23.59 3.11
C ARG A 225 -15.59 -22.94 4.38
N SER A 226 -16.61 -22.09 4.25
CA SER A 226 -17.29 -21.53 5.42
C SER A 226 -18.08 -22.63 6.14
N SER A 227 -17.93 -22.74 7.46
CA SER A 227 -18.69 -23.69 8.28
C SER A 227 -20.14 -23.24 8.55
N ASN A 228 -20.52 -22.01 8.16
CA ASN A 228 -21.72 -21.34 8.68
C ASN A 228 -22.82 -21.01 7.65
N ALA A 229 -22.82 -21.62 6.46
CA ALA A 229 -23.94 -21.44 5.53
C ALA A 229 -24.43 -22.78 5.00
N GLY A 230 -25.76 -22.97 4.97
CA GLY A 230 -26.42 -24.10 4.31
C GLY A 230 -26.11 -24.19 2.80
N GLU A 231 -25.38 -23.23 2.26
CA GLU A 231 -24.68 -23.30 0.98
C GLU A 231 -23.17 -23.42 1.25
N ASN A 232 -22.58 -24.54 0.86
CA ASN A 232 -21.14 -24.82 0.92
C ASN A 232 -20.32 -23.94 -0.06
N LEU A 233 -20.45 -22.62 0.01
CA LEU A 233 -19.71 -21.70 -0.84
C LEU A 233 -18.34 -21.42 -0.21
N SER A 234 -17.27 -21.81 -0.91
CA SER A 234 -15.91 -21.52 -0.45
C SER A 234 -15.59 -20.04 -0.66
N ALA A 235 -14.81 -19.45 0.25
CA ALA A 235 -14.36 -18.06 0.12
C ALA A 235 -13.64 -17.85 -1.22
N VAL A 236 -12.89 -18.85 -1.67
CA VAL A 236 -12.20 -18.85 -2.96
C VAL A 236 -13.18 -18.83 -4.14
N LYS A 237 -14.27 -19.61 -4.09
CA LYS A 237 -15.30 -19.59 -5.14
C LYS A 237 -16.01 -18.23 -5.19
N ALA A 238 -16.27 -17.60 -4.05
CA ALA A 238 -16.85 -16.25 -4.05
C ALA A 238 -15.90 -15.19 -4.65
N LEU A 239 -14.58 -15.35 -4.47
CA LEU A 239 -13.59 -14.39 -4.94
C LEU A 239 -13.21 -14.56 -6.41
N PHE A 240 -13.05 -15.80 -6.88
CA PHE A 240 -12.49 -16.13 -8.20
C PHE A 240 -13.38 -17.01 -9.07
N GLY A 241 -14.47 -17.57 -8.52
CA GLY A 241 -15.35 -18.48 -9.24
C GLY A 241 -16.18 -17.77 -10.30
N VAL A 242 -16.09 -18.27 -11.53
CA VAL A 242 -16.91 -17.87 -12.67
C VAL A 242 -17.92 -18.97 -12.93
N ASP A 243 -19.20 -18.66 -12.79
CA ASP A 243 -20.27 -19.59 -13.10
C ASP A 243 -20.70 -19.40 -14.56
N LEU A 244 -20.70 -20.50 -15.31
CA LEU A 244 -21.05 -20.57 -16.72
C LEU A 244 -22.33 -21.41 -16.89
N ALA A 245 -23.26 -20.90 -17.67
CA ALA A 245 -24.42 -21.64 -18.15
C ALA A 245 -24.22 -21.93 -19.64
N SER A 246 -24.12 -23.21 -19.96
CA SER A 246 -23.78 -23.69 -21.29
C SER A 246 -24.95 -24.42 -21.93
N ARG A 247 -25.29 -24.00 -23.15
CA ARG A 247 -26.23 -24.70 -24.02
C ARG A 247 -25.43 -25.63 -24.92
N VAL A 248 -25.67 -26.93 -24.84
CA VAL A 248 -25.03 -27.94 -25.68
C VAL A 248 -26.06 -28.52 -26.61
N TYR A 249 -25.84 -28.43 -27.92
CA TYR A 249 -26.81 -28.93 -28.90
C TYR A 249 -26.15 -29.57 -30.11
N CYS A 250 -26.80 -30.59 -30.67
CA CYS A 250 -26.38 -31.22 -31.92
C CYS A 250 -27.25 -30.72 -33.08
N GLN A 251 -26.60 -30.22 -34.13
CA GLN A 251 -27.32 -29.71 -35.31
C GLN A 251 -27.95 -30.84 -36.14
N GLU A 252 -27.36 -32.05 -36.11
CA GLU A 252 -27.82 -33.20 -36.91
C GLU A 252 -29.03 -33.90 -36.28
N SER A 253 -29.05 -34.06 -34.95
CA SER A 253 -30.11 -34.79 -34.24
C SER A 253 -31.16 -33.89 -33.60
N GLY A 254 -30.89 -32.59 -33.46
CA GLY A 254 -31.77 -31.64 -32.74
C GLY A 254 -31.77 -31.82 -31.22
N GLU A 255 -30.89 -32.66 -30.68
CA GLU A 255 -30.72 -32.85 -29.23
C GLU A 255 -30.15 -31.58 -28.58
N GLU A 256 -30.67 -31.23 -27.40
CA GLU A 256 -30.23 -30.08 -26.63
C GLU A 256 -30.20 -30.39 -25.13
N SER A 257 -29.14 -29.95 -24.46
CA SER A 257 -29.00 -29.97 -23.00
C SER A 257 -28.45 -28.66 -22.47
N THR A 258 -28.76 -28.34 -21.22
CA THR A 258 -28.16 -27.22 -20.49
C THR A 258 -27.26 -27.77 -19.40
N GLU A 259 -26.04 -27.25 -19.33
CA GLU A 259 -25.02 -27.60 -18.35
C GLU A 259 -24.66 -26.32 -17.56
N VAL A 260 -24.49 -26.44 -16.24
CA VAL A 260 -23.97 -25.34 -15.41
C VAL A 260 -22.63 -25.79 -14.85
N GLU A 261 -21.59 -25.01 -15.11
CA GLU A 261 -20.23 -25.29 -14.65
C GLU A 261 -19.63 -24.09 -13.92
N SER A 262 -18.63 -24.35 -13.07
CA SER A 262 -17.93 -23.30 -12.32
C SER A 262 -16.43 -23.48 -12.53
N THR A 263 -15.75 -22.41 -12.94
CA THR A 263 -14.31 -22.40 -13.20
C THR A 263 -13.64 -21.25 -12.44
N PHE A 264 -12.34 -21.36 -12.17
CA PHE A 264 -11.55 -20.29 -11.53
C PHE A 264 -10.79 -19.41 -12.53
N ALA A 265 -10.95 -19.69 -13.83
CA ALA A 265 -10.26 -19.01 -14.90
C ALA A 265 -11.08 -19.06 -16.19
N LEU A 266 -11.15 -17.93 -16.90
CA LEU A 266 -11.65 -17.89 -18.26
C LEU A 266 -10.50 -18.01 -19.24
N LYS A 267 -10.71 -18.79 -20.30
CA LYS A 267 -9.77 -18.88 -21.42
C LYS A 267 -10.03 -17.74 -22.38
N CYS A 268 -8.95 -17.15 -22.90
CA CYS A 268 -8.97 -16.28 -24.06
C CYS A 268 -8.23 -16.98 -25.18
N HIS A 269 -8.95 -17.40 -26.23
CA HIS A 269 -8.32 -18.04 -27.38
C HIS A 269 -7.66 -16.98 -28.26
N ILE A 270 -6.37 -17.17 -28.51
CA ILE A 270 -5.62 -16.34 -29.45
C ILE A 270 -5.59 -17.05 -30.81
N SER A 271 -6.02 -16.35 -31.85
CA SER A 271 -5.89 -16.75 -33.26
C SER A 271 -5.49 -15.54 -34.10
N GLN A 272 -5.12 -15.76 -35.37
CA GLN A 272 -4.78 -14.67 -36.29
C GLN A 272 -5.94 -13.69 -36.54
N GLU A 273 -7.17 -14.11 -36.26
CA GLU A 273 -8.38 -13.30 -36.45
C GLU A 273 -8.76 -12.48 -35.20
N VAL A 274 -8.15 -12.79 -34.06
CA VAL A 274 -8.42 -12.12 -32.77
C VAL A 274 -7.43 -10.98 -32.57
N ASN A 275 -7.92 -9.75 -32.68
CA ASN A 275 -7.12 -8.54 -32.45
C ASN A 275 -7.35 -7.98 -31.05
N HIS A 276 -8.50 -8.29 -30.45
CA HIS A 276 -8.91 -7.76 -29.15
C HIS A 276 -9.28 -8.87 -28.17
N LEU A 277 -8.99 -8.65 -26.88
CA LEU A 277 -9.26 -9.59 -25.79
C LEU A 277 -10.72 -10.09 -25.79
N HIS A 278 -11.69 -9.20 -26.02
CA HIS A 278 -13.11 -9.54 -25.97
C HIS A 278 -13.51 -10.53 -27.09
N GLU A 279 -12.82 -10.51 -28.22
CA GLU A 279 -13.03 -11.46 -29.32
C GLU A 279 -12.54 -12.84 -28.89
N GLY A 280 -11.31 -12.93 -28.35
CA GLY A 280 -10.73 -14.18 -27.88
C GLY A 280 -11.51 -14.84 -26.74
N LEU A 281 -12.11 -14.04 -25.85
CA LEU A 281 -13.04 -14.54 -24.82
C LEU A 281 -14.34 -15.08 -25.44
N LYS A 282 -14.91 -14.35 -26.41
CA LYS A 282 -16.12 -14.79 -27.11
C LYS A 282 -15.89 -16.10 -27.88
N HIS A 283 -14.73 -16.26 -28.49
CA HIS A 283 -14.31 -17.51 -29.13
C HIS A 283 -14.17 -18.63 -28.10
N ALA A 284 -13.57 -18.38 -26.94
CA ALA A 284 -13.43 -19.41 -25.91
C ALA A 284 -14.76 -19.87 -25.28
N LEU A 285 -15.78 -19.01 -25.28
CA LEU A 285 -17.13 -19.38 -24.81
C LEU A 285 -17.90 -20.28 -25.80
N LYS A 286 -17.39 -20.48 -27.02
CA LYS A 286 -17.96 -21.40 -28.00
C LYS A 286 -16.97 -22.52 -28.29
N SER A 287 -17.40 -23.76 -28.11
CA SER A 287 -16.56 -24.93 -28.39
C SER A 287 -17.36 -26.03 -29.07
N GLU A 288 -16.70 -26.75 -29.96
CA GLU A 288 -17.25 -27.98 -30.55
C GLU A 288 -16.75 -29.18 -29.76
N LEU A 289 -17.60 -30.18 -29.62
CA LEU A 289 -17.29 -31.41 -28.89
C LEU A 289 -17.95 -32.61 -29.55
N GLU A 290 -17.20 -33.71 -29.62
CA GLU A 290 -17.73 -34.97 -30.13
C GLU A 290 -18.37 -35.76 -28.99
N LYS A 291 -19.67 -36.05 -29.12
CA LYS A 291 -20.42 -36.91 -28.19
C LYS A 291 -21.11 -38.01 -28.99
N ASN A 292 -21.32 -39.16 -28.35
CA ASN A 292 -22.17 -40.20 -28.93
C ASN A 292 -23.64 -39.75 -28.82
N SER A 293 -24.31 -39.59 -29.96
CA SER A 293 -25.73 -39.23 -30.00
C SER A 293 -26.58 -40.49 -29.82
N PRO A 294 -27.41 -40.56 -28.76
CA PRO A 294 -28.35 -41.66 -28.58
C PRO A 294 -29.36 -41.77 -29.74
N THR A 295 -29.75 -40.64 -30.36
CA THR A 295 -30.69 -40.62 -31.48
C THR A 295 -30.08 -41.14 -32.78
N LEU A 296 -28.81 -40.83 -33.04
CA LEU A 296 -28.11 -41.25 -34.26
C LEU A 296 -27.37 -42.59 -34.09
N GLY A 297 -27.15 -43.05 -32.87
CA GLY A 297 -26.40 -44.28 -32.56
C GLY A 297 -24.91 -44.22 -32.93
N ARG A 298 -24.35 -43.01 -33.13
CA ARG A 298 -22.96 -42.76 -33.51
C ARG A 298 -22.43 -41.47 -32.90
N SER A 299 -21.12 -41.27 -32.97
CA SER A 299 -20.51 -39.97 -32.65
C SER A 299 -21.00 -38.89 -33.60
N ALA A 300 -21.38 -37.75 -33.02
CA ALA A 300 -21.80 -36.54 -33.72
C ALA A 300 -21.16 -35.31 -33.05
N VAL A 301 -21.06 -34.23 -33.81
CA VAL A 301 -20.53 -32.96 -33.31
C VAL A 301 -21.65 -32.19 -32.60
N TYR A 302 -21.38 -31.77 -31.38
CA TYR A 302 -22.22 -30.89 -30.59
C TYR A 302 -21.53 -29.54 -30.46
N VAL A 303 -22.32 -28.48 -30.47
CA VAL A 303 -21.86 -27.12 -30.21
C VAL A 303 -22.22 -26.77 -28.77
N LYS A 304 -21.22 -26.39 -27.97
CA LYS A 304 -21.39 -25.83 -26.63
C LYS A 304 -21.22 -24.32 -26.69
N GLU A 305 -22.30 -23.60 -26.42
CA GLU A 305 -22.31 -22.15 -26.25
C GLU A 305 -22.47 -21.80 -24.77
N SER A 306 -21.42 -21.24 -24.18
CA SER A 306 -21.36 -20.87 -22.78
C SER A 306 -21.65 -19.38 -22.59
N ARG A 307 -22.42 -19.05 -21.54
CA ARG A 307 -22.67 -17.67 -21.11
C ARG A 307 -22.27 -17.52 -19.65
N ILE A 308 -21.72 -16.37 -19.31
CA ILE A 308 -21.39 -16.05 -17.92
C ILE A 308 -22.69 -15.78 -17.16
N ASN A 309 -22.97 -16.62 -16.16
CA ASN A 309 -24.13 -16.53 -15.29
C ASN A 309 -23.83 -15.75 -14.00
N GLY A 310 -22.59 -15.84 -13.52
CA GLY A 310 -22.10 -15.10 -12.34
C GLY A 310 -20.65 -14.69 -12.52
N LEU A 311 -20.35 -13.41 -12.22
CA LEU A 311 -19.00 -12.88 -12.26
C LEU A 311 -18.35 -12.90 -10.86
N PRO A 312 -17.08 -13.30 -10.76
CA PRO A 312 -16.31 -13.17 -9.53
C PRO A 312 -15.93 -11.71 -9.30
N ARG A 313 -15.52 -11.43 -8.07
CA ARG A 313 -14.91 -10.14 -7.73
C ARG A 313 -13.54 -9.94 -8.41
N TYR A 314 -12.79 -11.04 -8.56
CA TYR A 314 -11.47 -11.06 -9.18
C TYR A 314 -11.45 -12.07 -10.34
N PRO A 315 -11.82 -11.65 -11.57
CA PRO A 315 -11.77 -12.53 -12.73
C PRO A 315 -10.32 -12.80 -13.14
N ALA A 316 -9.95 -14.07 -13.27
CA ALA A 316 -8.68 -14.49 -13.85
C ALA A 316 -8.87 -14.86 -15.33
N LEU A 317 -8.03 -14.28 -16.19
CA LEU A 317 -8.02 -14.54 -17.62
C LEU A 317 -6.69 -15.18 -18.02
N PHE A 318 -6.75 -16.33 -18.68
CA PHE A 318 -5.58 -17.00 -19.22
C PHE A 318 -5.63 -17.03 -20.73
N HIS A 319 -4.53 -16.62 -21.35
CA HIS A 319 -4.38 -16.69 -22.79
C HIS A 319 -4.07 -18.13 -23.19
N GLY A 320 -5.01 -18.77 -23.89
CA GLY A 320 -4.84 -20.09 -24.47
C GLY A 320 -4.43 -19.94 -25.93
N VAL A 321 -3.31 -20.54 -26.31
CA VAL A 321 -3.03 -20.81 -27.72
C VAL A 321 -3.86 -22.02 -28.11
N LEU A 322 -4.70 -21.89 -29.13
CA LEU A 322 -5.32 -23.03 -29.81
C LEU A 322 -4.20 -23.82 -30.50
N VAL A 323 -3.50 -24.67 -29.76
CA VAL A 323 -2.71 -25.73 -30.36
C VAL A 323 -3.75 -26.76 -30.80
N SER A 324 -4.21 -26.63 -32.04
CA SER A 324 -4.93 -27.71 -32.71
C SER A 324 -4.15 -28.99 -32.44
N THR A 325 -4.81 -29.98 -31.85
CA THR A 325 -4.25 -31.25 -31.41
C THR A 325 -3.89 -32.13 -32.62
N GLN A 326 -3.09 -31.62 -33.54
CA GLN A 326 -2.53 -32.33 -34.68
C GLN A 326 -1.06 -31.94 -34.84
N LEU A 327 -0.21 -32.95 -34.70
CA LEU A 327 1.24 -32.99 -34.95
C LEU A 327 2.13 -32.22 -33.97
N PHE A 328 2.42 -32.86 -32.85
CA PHE A 328 3.82 -33.09 -32.47
C PHE A 328 3.95 -34.55 -32.01
N LEU A 329 4.03 -35.44 -33.01
CA LEU A 329 4.77 -36.70 -32.93
C LEU A 329 6.07 -36.49 -33.72
#